data_AF-A0A937MMF3-F1
#
_entry.id   AF-A0A937MMF3-F1
#
_cell.length_a   1.000
_cell.length_b   1.000
_cell.length_c   1.000
_cell.angle_alpha   90.00
_cell.angle_beta   90.00
_cell.angle_gamma   90.00
#
_symmetry.space_group_name_H-M   'P 1'
#
loop_
_entity.id
_entity.type
_entity.pdbx_description
1 polymer ?
#
loop_
_entity_poly.entity_id
_entity_poly.type
_entity_poly.pdbx_seq_one_letter_code
_entity_poly.pdbx_strand_id
1 'polypeptide(L)'
;MAGQGFKEVYNLKGGIRAWHGLTAVGPVEMGREILTGDESPLDVIAFAYGMEQGLGEFYSSAAGMIEDKDVAGLLRKLARIEENHKQKLFDIYMTLNTTGTGREAFEAEIMSEMMEGGFTTEEFLEENRPAMQTTADILSLAMMLETQALDLYLRYSQKAEDQESRSVLYRIAEDEKAHLAALGGMMEAIYNEE
;
A
#
# COMPACT_ATOMS: atom_id res chain seq x y z
N MET A 1 -8.87 -28.51 1.56
CA MET A 1 -9.63 -27.31 1.13
C MET A 1 -10.40 -27.69 -0.11
N ALA A 2 -11.74 -27.77 -0.01
CA ALA A 2 -12.59 -28.01 -1.17
C ALA A 2 -12.88 -26.65 -1.82
N GLY A 3 -12.52 -26.48 -3.09
CA GLY A 3 -12.81 -25.27 -3.85
C GLY A 3 -14.31 -25.05 -3.91
N GLN A 4 -14.77 -23.94 -3.34
CA GLN A 4 -16.17 -23.52 -3.33
C GLN A 4 -16.64 -23.12 -4.76
N GLY A 5 -16.67 -24.06 -5.70
CA GLY A 5 -17.11 -23.82 -7.08
C GLY A 5 -16.06 -23.26 -8.03
N PHE A 6 -14.81 -23.06 -7.60
CA PHE A 6 -13.71 -22.67 -8.49
C PHE A 6 -13.33 -23.82 -9.42
N LYS A 7 -13.35 -23.57 -10.74
CA LYS A 7 -13.07 -24.58 -11.79
C LYS A 7 -11.58 -24.87 -11.94
N GLU A 8 -10.72 -23.89 -11.68
CA GLU A 8 -9.27 -24.06 -11.61
C GLU A 8 -8.78 -23.53 -10.27
N VAL A 9 -8.02 -24.38 -9.57
CA VAL A 9 -7.39 -24.03 -8.29
C VAL A 9 -5.90 -24.27 -8.46
N TYR A 10 -5.14 -23.18 -8.54
CA TYR A 10 -3.69 -23.23 -8.55
C TYR A 10 -3.21 -23.32 -7.09
N ASN A 11 -2.50 -24.40 -6.76
CA ASN A 11 -1.86 -24.53 -5.45
C ASN A 11 -0.38 -24.20 -5.58
N LEU A 12 0.12 -23.31 -4.72
CA LEU A 12 1.55 -23.10 -4.56
C LEU A 12 2.16 -24.40 -4.00
N LYS A 13 2.92 -25.10 -4.85
CA LYS A 13 3.53 -26.39 -4.49
C LYS A 13 4.45 -26.20 -3.28
N GLY A 14 4.06 -26.78 -2.14
CA GLY A 14 4.80 -26.71 -0.88
C GLY A 14 4.37 -25.60 0.09
N GLY A 15 3.51 -24.66 -0.34
CA GLY A 15 3.01 -23.55 0.49
C GLY A 15 4.14 -22.75 1.14
N ILE A 16 3.91 -22.22 2.35
CA ILE A 16 4.92 -21.46 3.11
C ILE A 16 6.20 -22.27 3.41
N ARG A 17 6.12 -23.61 3.42
CA ARG A 17 7.31 -24.46 3.66
C ARG A 17 8.26 -24.50 2.46
N ALA A 18 7.79 -24.11 1.28
CA ALA A 18 8.62 -23.96 0.09
C ALA A 18 8.98 -22.49 -0.19
N TRP A 19 8.55 -21.56 0.67
CA TRP A 19 8.91 -20.15 0.58
C TRP A 19 10.31 -19.94 1.14
N HIS A 20 11.18 -19.33 0.34
CA HIS A 20 12.57 -19.02 0.70
C HIS A 20 12.84 -17.51 0.75
N GLY A 21 11.78 -16.69 0.67
CA GLY A 21 11.85 -15.24 0.77
C GLY A 21 11.57 -14.74 2.19
N LEU A 22 11.23 -13.46 2.30
CA LEU A 22 10.96 -12.79 3.58
C LEU A 22 9.73 -13.39 4.27
N THR A 23 9.82 -13.57 5.59
CA THR A 23 8.69 -13.98 6.44
C THR A 23 8.31 -12.84 7.36
N ALA A 24 7.02 -12.69 7.67
CA ALA A 24 6.58 -11.73 8.67
C ALA A 24 7.29 -11.99 10.01
N VAL A 25 7.77 -10.91 10.63
CA VAL A 25 8.42 -10.91 11.95
C VAL A 25 7.73 -9.88 12.83
N GLY A 26 7.85 -10.04 14.15
CA GLY A 26 7.17 -9.18 15.12
C GLY A 26 5.90 -9.81 15.72
N PRO A 27 5.29 -9.14 16.71
CA PRO A 27 4.08 -9.62 17.35
C PRO A 27 2.88 -9.57 16.40
N VAL A 28 1.95 -10.51 16.54
CA VAL A 28 0.70 -10.56 15.73
C VAL A 28 -0.15 -9.30 15.87
N GLU A 29 0.03 -8.56 16.98
CA GLU A 29 -0.69 -7.33 17.26
C GLU A 29 -0.06 -6.08 16.62
N MET A 30 1.09 -6.21 15.95
CA MET A 30 1.71 -5.12 15.21
C MET A 30 0.77 -4.66 14.09
N GLY A 31 0.48 -3.35 14.03
CA GLY A 31 -0.52 -2.76 13.13
C GLY A 31 -1.98 -2.83 13.63
N ARG A 32 -2.26 -3.63 14.67
CA ARG A 32 -3.60 -3.78 15.27
C ARG A 32 -3.98 -2.63 16.21
N GLU A 33 -2.98 -1.88 16.65
CA GLU A 33 -3.16 -0.63 17.40
C GLU A 33 -3.74 0.49 16.52
N ILE A 34 -3.62 0.36 15.19
CA ILE A 34 -4.02 1.39 14.21
C ILE A 34 -5.39 1.08 13.59
N LEU A 35 -5.70 -0.21 13.33
CA LEU A 35 -6.98 -0.65 12.78
C LEU A 35 -7.67 -1.67 13.72
N THR A 36 -8.55 -1.15 14.56
CA THR A 36 -9.41 -1.88 15.51
C THR A 36 -10.68 -2.43 14.85
N GLY A 37 -11.12 -1.85 13.73
CA GLY A 37 -12.32 -2.20 12.98
C GLY A 37 -13.52 -1.28 13.25
N ASP A 38 -13.43 -0.43 14.27
CA ASP A 38 -14.46 0.52 14.72
C ASP A 38 -14.13 1.98 14.33
N GLU A 39 -13.17 2.17 13.40
CA GLU A 39 -12.73 3.49 12.93
C GLU A 39 -13.89 4.30 12.33
N SER A 40 -13.93 5.60 12.61
CA SER A 40 -14.85 6.49 11.92
C SER A 40 -14.42 6.68 10.46
N PRO A 41 -15.32 7.04 9.53
CA PRO A 41 -14.93 7.34 8.15
C PRO A 41 -13.81 8.38 8.02
N LEU A 42 -13.70 9.33 8.95
CA LEU A 42 -12.63 10.33 8.94
C LEU A 42 -11.27 9.72 9.33
N ASP A 43 -11.24 8.84 10.35
CA ASP A 43 -10.01 8.15 10.79
C ASP A 43 -9.46 7.28 9.66
N VAL A 44 -10.36 6.62 8.93
CA VAL A 44 -10.01 5.78 7.77
C VAL A 44 -9.37 6.58 6.66
N ILE A 45 -9.94 7.74 6.35
CA ILE A 45 -9.40 8.61 5.30
C ILE A 45 -8.06 9.20 5.72
N ALA A 46 -7.90 9.55 6.99
CA ALA A 46 -6.62 10.00 7.54
C ALA A 46 -5.56 8.89 7.43
N PHE A 47 -5.89 7.66 7.83
CA PHE A 47 -5.01 6.51 7.71
C PHE A 47 -4.64 6.20 6.25
N ALA A 48 -5.61 6.16 5.35
CA ALA A 48 -5.38 5.97 3.93
C ALA A 48 -4.45 7.05 3.38
N TYR A 49 -4.64 8.31 3.77
CA TYR A 49 -3.80 9.42 3.34
C TYR A 49 -2.34 9.24 3.78
N GLY A 50 -2.12 8.84 5.04
CA GLY A 50 -0.79 8.52 5.56
C GLY A 50 -0.14 7.37 4.80
N MET A 51 -0.91 6.33 4.45
CA MET A 51 -0.44 5.21 3.63
C MET A 51 0.01 5.64 2.23
N GLU A 52 -0.78 6.46 1.54
CA GLU A 52 -0.41 7.00 0.22
C GLU A 52 0.83 7.88 0.29
N GLN A 53 0.97 8.68 1.35
CA GLN A 53 2.18 9.47 1.58
C GLN A 53 3.40 8.56 1.77
N GLY A 54 3.27 7.52 2.60
CA GLY A 54 4.32 6.54 2.82
C GLY A 54 4.72 5.82 1.52
N LEU A 55 3.75 5.35 0.74
CA LEU A 55 3.99 4.71 -0.56
C LEU A 55 4.76 5.65 -1.50
N GLY A 56 4.33 6.91 -1.61
CA GLY A 56 5.01 7.91 -2.44
C GLY A 56 6.47 8.16 -2.02
N GLU A 57 6.72 8.27 -0.72
CA GLU A 57 8.06 8.43 -0.14
C GLU A 57 8.94 7.17 -0.32
N PHE A 58 8.37 5.99 -0.09
CA PHE A 58 9.00 4.70 -0.33
C PHE A 58 9.43 4.58 -1.79
N TYR A 59 8.52 4.82 -2.74
CA TYR A 59 8.79 4.73 -4.16
C TYR A 59 9.87 5.70 -4.62
N SER A 60 9.81 6.93 -4.12
CA SER A 60 10.82 7.95 -4.40
C SER A 60 12.21 7.54 -3.92
N SER A 61 12.29 6.98 -2.72
CA SER A 61 13.53 6.50 -2.10
C SER A 61 14.09 5.27 -2.82
N ALA A 62 13.23 4.27 -3.05
CA ALA A 62 13.58 3.03 -3.75
C ALA A 62 14.08 3.29 -5.17
N ALA A 63 13.48 4.23 -5.91
CA ALA A 63 13.94 4.63 -7.23
C ALA A 63 15.33 5.28 -7.25
N GLY A 64 15.84 5.74 -6.10
CA GLY A 64 17.21 6.22 -5.93
C GLY A 64 18.22 5.11 -5.60
N MET A 65 17.74 3.94 -5.18
CA MET A 65 18.58 2.78 -4.82
C MET A 65 18.78 1.80 -5.98
N ILE A 66 17.93 1.87 -7.02
CA ILE A 66 17.92 0.93 -8.14
C ILE A 66 18.74 1.47 -9.33
N GLU A 67 19.64 0.64 -9.85
CA GLU A 67 20.43 0.94 -11.05
C GLU A 67 19.63 0.74 -12.36
N ASP A 68 18.74 -0.26 -12.37
CA ASP A 68 17.87 -0.55 -13.51
C ASP A 68 16.96 0.66 -13.80
N LYS A 69 17.08 1.20 -15.01
CA LYS A 69 16.39 2.43 -15.40
C LYS A 69 14.90 2.24 -15.62
N ASP A 70 14.49 1.05 -16.04
CA ASP A 70 13.08 0.75 -16.31
C ASP A 70 12.34 0.54 -15.00
N VAL A 71 12.95 -0.19 -14.06
CA VAL A 71 12.39 -0.35 -12.70
C VAL A 71 12.37 0.98 -11.95
N ALA A 72 13.49 1.72 -11.92
CA ALA A 72 13.52 3.05 -11.30
C ALA A 72 12.55 4.04 -11.97
N GLY A 73 12.32 3.91 -13.29
CA GLY A 73 11.33 4.67 -14.04
C GLY A 73 9.91 4.37 -13.60
N LEU A 74 9.56 3.08 -13.41
CA LEU A 74 8.26 2.66 -12.90
C LEU A 74 8.02 3.20 -11.49
N LEU A 75 8.96 3.03 -10.57
CA LEU A 75 8.79 3.48 -9.18
C LEU A 75 8.57 5.00 -9.10
N ARG A 76 9.30 5.81 -9.88
CA ARG A 76 9.04 7.28 -9.95
C ARG A 76 7.67 7.61 -10.52
N LYS A 77 7.11 6.76 -11.39
CA LYS A 77 5.76 6.94 -11.92
C LYS A 77 4.72 6.64 -10.84
N LEU A 78 4.88 5.54 -10.10
CA LEU A 78 4.01 5.17 -8.98
C LEU A 78 4.00 6.25 -7.90
N ALA A 79 5.18 6.75 -7.49
CA ALA A 79 5.29 7.86 -6.54
C ALA A 79 4.45 9.11 -6.94
N ARG A 80 4.31 9.39 -8.24
CA ARG A 80 3.48 10.51 -8.73
C ARG A 80 2.00 10.19 -8.76
N ILE A 81 1.63 8.92 -8.87
CA ILE A 81 0.23 8.47 -8.82
C ILE A 81 -0.29 8.63 -7.38
N GLU A 82 0.52 8.28 -6.37
CA GLU A 82 0.09 8.38 -4.96
C GLU A 82 -0.24 9.81 -4.53
N GLU A 83 0.41 10.82 -5.11
CA GLU A 83 0.02 12.22 -4.88
C GLU A 83 -1.40 12.53 -5.37
N ASN A 84 -1.86 11.87 -6.44
CA ASN A 84 -3.25 11.98 -6.88
C ASN A 84 -4.20 11.23 -5.95
N HIS A 85 -3.79 10.09 -5.39
CA HIS A 85 -4.58 9.36 -4.39
C HIS A 85 -4.78 10.20 -3.13
N LYS A 86 -3.70 10.79 -2.61
CA LYS A 86 -3.75 11.79 -1.53
C LYS A 86 -4.73 12.91 -1.83
N GLN A 87 -4.71 13.48 -3.03
CA GLN A 87 -5.68 14.51 -3.40
C GLN A 87 -7.12 14.00 -3.37
N LYS A 88 -7.41 12.84 -3.96
CA LYS A 88 -8.76 12.24 -3.94
C LYS A 88 -9.24 11.99 -2.49
N LEU A 89 -8.36 11.52 -1.61
CA LEU A 89 -8.67 11.26 -0.20
C LEU A 89 -8.92 12.56 0.57
N PHE A 90 -8.11 13.58 0.34
CA PHE A 90 -8.32 14.90 0.92
C PHE A 90 -9.65 15.52 0.47
N ASP A 91 -10.02 15.35 -0.81
CA ASP A 91 -11.30 15.82 -1.31
C ASP A 91 -12.47 15.12 -0.58
N ILE A 92 -12.40 13.78 -0.38
CA ILE A 92 -13.37 13.05 0.44
C ILE A 92 -13.40 13.61 1.87
N TYR A 93 -12.24 13.77 2.50
CA TYR A 93 -12.15 14.33 3.86
C TYR A 93 -12.88 15.67 3.96
N MET A 94 -12.71 16.57 3.00
CA MET A 94 -13.39 17.87 2.97
C MET A 94 -14.90 17.76 2.79
N THR A 95 -15.41 16.72 2.11
CA THR A 95 -16.86 16.47 2.03
C THR A 95 -17.45 15.97 3.34
N LEU A 96 -16.68 15.19 4.11
CA LEU A 96 -17.11 14.58 5.36
C LEU A 96 -16.91 15.51 6.57
N ASN A 97 -15.85 16.32 6.56
CA ASN A 97 -15.51 17.24 7.64
C ASN A 97 -16.12 18.65 7.40
N THR A 98 -17.28 18.89 7.98
CA THR A 98 -18.00 20.17 7.87
C THR A 98 -17.38 21.31 8.66
N THR A 99 -16.33 21.07 9.46
CA THR A 99 -15.67 22.11 10.25
C THR A 99 -14.61 22.89 9.46
N GLY A 100 -14.19 22.36 8.31
CA GLY A 100 -13.37 23.08 7.33
C GLY A 100 -11.93 23.33 7.78
N THR A 101 -11.18 22.27 8.08
CA THR A 101 -9.73 22.36 8.26
C THR A 101 -9.03 22.36 6.89
N GLY A 102 -8.03 23.24 6.72
CA GLY A 102 -7.23 23.27 5.48
C GLY A 102 -6.30 22.06 5.40
N ARG A 103 -5.77 21.77 4.19
CA ARG A 103 -4.86 20.64 3.95
C ARG A 103 -3.69 20.59 4.93
N GLU A 104 -3.07 21.73 5.20
CA GLU A 104 -1.93 21.81 6.11
C GLU A 104 -2.30 21.41 7.55
N ALA A 105 -3.51 21.73 8.01
CA ALA A 105 -4.00 21.34 9.33
C ALA A 105 -4.33 19.84 9.37
N PHE A 106 -4.95 19.31 8.32
CA PHE A 106 -5.23 17.89 8.16
C PHE A 106 -3.93 17.06 8.11
N GLU A 107 -2.97 17.47 7.29
CA GLU A 107 -1.66 16.83 7.19
C GLU A 107 -0.88 16.94 8.51
N ALA A 108 -1.01 18.03 9.27
CA ALA A 108 -0.37 18.15 10.59
C ALA A 108 -0.96 17.19 11.64
N GLU A 109 -2.26 16.85 11.53
CA GLU A 109 -2.89 15.82 12.35
C GLU A 109 -2.40 14.42 11.95
N ILE A 110 -2.27 14.17 10.63
CA ILE A 110 -1.81 12.89 10.07
C ILE A 110 -0.31 12.66 10.23
N MET A 111 0.53 13.70 10.18
CA MET A 111 1.99 13.61 10.31
C MET A 111 2.44 13.03 11.67
N SER A 112 1.51 12.83 12.60
CA SER A 112 1.76 12.08 13.84
C SER A 112 1.63 10.56 13.67
N GLU A 113 1.11 10.06 12.53
CA GLU A 113 0.75 8.67 12.29
C GLU A 113 1.27 8.14 10.93
N MET A 114 2.46 7.54 11.00
CA MET A 114 2.70 6.13 10.68
C MET A 114 2.28 5.50 9.32
N MET A 115 3.22 4.83 8.66
CA MET A 115 2.93 3.68 7.79
C MET A 115 2.22 2.56 8.56
N GLU A 116 1.57 1.63 7.85
CA GLU A 116 1.02 0.41 8.44
C GLU A 116 2.10 -0.31 9.27
N GLY A 117 1.92 -0.35 10.59
CA GLY A 117 2.80 -1.08 11.50
C GLY A 117 3.60 -0.27 12.53
N GLY A 118 3.51 1.06 12.57
CA GLY A 118 4.18 1.82 13.65
C GLY A 118 5.38 2.70 13.24
N PHE A 119 5.66 2.86 11.95
CA PHE A 119 6.91 3.48 11.48
C PHE A 119 6.71 4.74 10.64
N THR A 120 7.64 5.70 10.72
CA THR A 120 7.83 6.65 9.60
C THR A 120 8.38 5.93 8.37
N THR A 121 8.34 6.56 7.20
CA THR A 121 8.94 5.97 5.99
C THR A 121 10.44 5.73 6.15
N GLU A 122 11.16 6.66 6.78
CA GLU A 122 12.59 6.49 7.05
C GLU A 122 12.85 5.32 8.00
N GLU A 123 12.07 5.20 9.08
CA GLU A 123 12.19 4.08 10.02
C GLU A 123 11.88 2.75 9.34
N PHE A 124 10.82 2.71 8.52
CA PHE A 124 10.46 1.54 7.73
C PHE A 124 11.61 1.14 6.79
N LEU A 125 12.19 2.10 6.08
CA LEU A 125 13.32 1.85 5.16
C LEU A 125 14.57 1.37 5.90
N GLU A 126 14.89 1.92 7.07
CA GLU A 126 16.04 1.49 7.86
C GLU A 126 15.84 0.08 8.43
N GLU A 127 14.67 -0.20 9.02
CA GLU A 127 14.35 -1.52 9.57
C GLU A 127 14.29 -2.61 8.48
N ASN A 128 13.81 -2.26 7.28
CA ASN A 128 13.74 -3.17 6.14
C ASN A 128 14.97 -3.14 5.23
N ARG A 129 15.99 -2.31 5.51
CA ARG A 129 17.23 -2.24 4.72
C ARG A 129 17.89 -3.60 4.51
N PRO A 130 17.99 -4.51 5.51
CA PRO A 130 18.54 -5.86 5.29
C PRO A 130 17.72 -6.71 4.31
N ALA A 131 16.46 -6.36 4.12
CA ALA A 131 15.49 -6.98 3.22
C ALA A 131 15.30 -6.18 1.91
N MET A 132 16.22 -5.25 1.58
CA MET A 132 16.21 -4.43 0.36
C MET A 132 17.56 -4.54 -0.38
N GLN A 133 18.10 -5.75 -0.50
CA GLN A 133 19.44 -5.96 -1.04
C GLN A 133 19.46 -6.08 -2.57
N THR A 134 18.34 -6.49 -3.16
CA THR A 134 18.19 -6.67 -4.61
C THR A 134 16.98 -5.92 -5.15
N THR A 135 16.95 -5.70 -6.47
CA THR A 135 15.78 -5.16 -7.18
C THR A 135 14.53 -6.01 -6.92
N ALA A 136 14.66 -7.34 -6.89
CA ALA A 136 13.57 -8.26 -6.60
C ALA A 136 13.04 -8.09 -5.17
N ASP A 137 13.91 -7.84 -4.18
CA ASP A 137 13.48 -7.58 -2.82
C ASP A 137 12.66 -6.29 -2.71
N ILE A 138 13.13 -5.22 -3.37
CA ILE A 138 12.44 -3.93 -3.39
C ILE A 138 11.06 -4.05 -4.07
N LEU A 139 10.98 -4.77 -5.20
CA LEU A 139 9.70 -5.04 -5.86
C LEU A 139 8.78 -5.88 -4.99
N SER A 140 9.30 -6.85 -4.24
CA SER A 140 8.51 -7.67 -3.32
C SER A 140 7.91 -6.82 -2.19
N LEU A 141 8.70 -5.90 -1.62
CA LEU A 141 8.22 -4.97 -0.60
C LEU A 141 7.19 -3.98 -1.17
N ALA A 142 7.41 -3.45 -2.37
CA ALA A 142 6.42 -2.64 -3.07
C ALA A 142 5.08 -3.38 -3.21
N MET A 143 5.12 -4.61 -3.72
CA MET A 143 3.91 -5.43 -3.89
C MET A 143 3.21 -5.75 -2.57
N MET A 144 3.96 -5.89 -1.46
CA MET A 144 3.38 -6.06 -0.13
C MET A 144 2.59 -4.82 0.29
N LEU A 145 3.19 -3.63 0.19
CA LEU A 145 2.55 -2.35 0.56
C LEU A 145 1.32 -2.06 -0.31
N GLU A 146 1.42 -2.32 -1.61
CA GLU A 146 0.29 -2.21 -2.56
C GLU A 146 -0.86 -3.17 -2.23
N THR A 147 -0.54 -4.38 -1.78
CA THR A 147 -1.56 -5.36 -1.35
C THR A 147 -2.28 -4.90 -0.09
N GLN A 148 -1.55 -4.26 0.83
CA GLN A 148 -2.12 -3.66 2.05
C GLN A 148 -3.08 -2.50 1.71
N ALA A 149 -2.66 -1.58 0.85
CA ALA A 149 -3.50 -0.49 0.36
C ALA A 149 -4.76 -1.02 -0.36
N LEU A 150 -4.59 -1.98 -1.25
CA LEU A 150 -5.70 -2.64 -1.95
C LEU A 150 -6.73 -3.22 -0.97
N ASP A 151 -6.28 -3.98 0.02
CA ASP A 151 -7.15 -4.60 1.01
C ASP A 151 -7.88 -3.54 1.86
N LEU A 152 -7.19 -2.46 2.25
CA LEU A 152 -7.80 -1.32 2.93
C LEU A 152 -8.96 -0.73 2.11
N TYR A 153 -8.69 -0.36 0.85
CA TYR A 153 -9.68 0.28 0.00
C TYR A 153 -10.87 -0.61 -0.36
N LEU A 154 -10.65 -1.91 -0.56
CA LEU A 154 -11.73 -2.85 -0.79
C LEU A 154 -12.61 -3.03 0.46
N ARG A 155 -12.01 -3.12 1.66
CA ARG A 155 -12.78 -3.21 2.91
C ARG A 155 -13.59 -1.93 3.15
N TYR A 156 -12.99 -0.76 2.95
CA TYR A 156 -13.67 0.49 3.27
C TYR A 156 -14.66 0.96 2.21
N SER A 157 -14.44 0.66 0.92
CA SER A 157 -15.48 0.90 -0.09
C SER A 157 -16.76 0.10 0.22
N GLN A 158 -16.66 -1.09 0.81
CA GLN A 158 -17.83 -1.87 1.23
C GLN A 158 -18.52 -1.29 2.47
N LYS A 159 -17.76 -0.66 3.38
CA LYS A 159 -18.29 -0.04 4.60
C LYS A 159 -18.83 1.38 4.39
N ALA A 160 -18.32 2.12 3.40
CA ALA A 160 -18.73 3.50 3.14
C ALA A 160 -20.24 3.60 2.90
N GLU A 161 -20.92 4.48 3.62
CA GLU A 161 -22.38 4.65 3.50
C GLU A 161 -22.73 5.45 2.25
N ASP A 162 -22.01 6.55 2.00
CA ASP A 162 -22.26 7.42 0.86
C ASP A 162 -21.66 6.85 -0.44
N GLN A 163 -22.33 7.15 -1.56
CA GLN A 163 -21.99 6.60 -2.86
C GLN A 163 -20.70 7.20 -3.44
N GLU A 164 -20.37 8.44 -3.09
CA GLU A 164 -19.22 9.16 -3.63
C GLU A 164 -17.92 8.60 -3.06
N SER A 165 -17.78 8.55 -1.74
CA SER A 165 -16.66 7.92 -1.05
C SER A 165 -16.48 6.48 -1.48
N ARG A 166 -17.58 5.70 -1.56
CA ARG A 166 -17.53 4.32 -2.07
C ARG A 166 -16.92 4.25 -3.47
N SER A 167 -17.36 5.12 -4.38
CA SER A 167 -16.86 5.12 -5.75
C SER A 167 -15.41 5.56 -5.86
N VAL A 168 -14.97 6.51 -5.04
CA VAL A 168 -13.58 6.99 -5.03
C VAL A 168 -12.66 5.92 -4.45
N LEU A 169 -12.99 5.36 -3.28
CA LEU A 169 -12.20 4.29 -2.65
C LEU A 169 -12.09 3.07 -3.57
N TYR A 170 -13.18 2.67 -4.22
CA TYR A 170 -13.14 1.56 -5.18
C TYR A 170 -12.27 1.85 -6.40
N ARG A 171 -12.23 3.11 -6.87
CA ARG A 171 -11.34 3.50 -7.97
C ARG A 171 -9.88 3.44 -7.56
N ILE A 172 -9.54 3.89 -6.36
CA ILE A 172 -8.17 3.79 -5.83
C ILE A 172 -7.78 2.30 -5.71
N ALA A 173 -8.67 1.44 -5.22
CA ALA A 173 -8.44 -0.02 -5.21
C ALA A 173 -8.15 -0.61 -6.61
N GLU A 174 -8.78 -0.11 -7.67
CA GLU A 174 -8.48 -0.54 -9.04
C GLU A 174 -7.13 0.00 -9.53
N ASP A 175 -6.74 1.21 -9.09
CA ASP A 175 -5.41 1.78 -9.35
C ASP A 175 -4.32 0.89 -8.67
N GLU A 176 -4.50 0.47 -7.40
CA GLU A 176 -3.54 -0.44 -6.71
C GLU A 176 -3.42 -1.81 -7.38
N LYS A 177 -4.51 -2.36 -7.95
CA LYS A 177 -4.42 -3.58 -8.75
C LYS A 177 -3.56 -3.38 -10.00
N ALA A 178 -3.66 -2.22 -10.63
CA ALA A 178 -2.84 -1.88 -11.79
C ALA A 178 -1.36 -1.68 -11.39
N HIS A 179 -1.10 -1.12 -10.21
CA HIS A 179 0.25 -1.03 -9.63
C HIS A 179 0.84 -2.43 -9.42
N LEU A 180 0.12 -3.33 -8.74
CA LEU A 180 0.51 -4.72 -8.55
C LEU A 180 0.80 -5.44 -9.87
N ALA A 181 -0.02 -5.24 -10.89
CA ALA A 181 0.20 -5.84 -12.21
C ALA A 181 1.49 -5.30 -12.87
N ALA A 182 1.76 -4.01 -12.75
CA ALA A 182 2.98 -3.41 -13.30
C ALA A 182 4.24 -3.88 -12.57
N LEU A 183 4.21 -3.92 -11.23
CA LEU A 183 5.30 -4.45 -10.40
C LEU A 183 5.55 -5.93 -10.66
N GLY A 184 4.48 -6.73 -10.77
CA GLY A 184 4.55 -8.15 -11.12
C GLY A 184 5.19 -8.38 -12.49
N GLY A 185 4.87 -7.54 -13.49
CA GLY A 185 5.52 -7.61 -14.80
C GLY A 185 7.02 -7.35 -14.74
N MET A 186 7.48 -6.40 -13.92
CA MET A 186 8.92 -6.16 -13.69
C MET A 186 9.58 -7.34 -12.96
N MET A 187 8.91 -7.90 -11.96
CA MET A 187 9.38 -9.07 -11.22
C MET A 187 9.57 -10.28 -12.15
N GLU A 188 8.59 -10.55 -13.02
CA GLU A 188 8.69 -11.62 -14.02
C GLU A 188 9.85 -11.40 -14.99
N ALA A 189 10.10 -10.16 -15.42
CA ALA A 189 11.23 -9.85 -16.28
C ALA A 189 12.57 -10.21 -15.62
N ILE A 190 12.75 -9.87 -14.34
CA ILE A 190 13.96 -10.21 -13.56
C ILE A 190 14.18 -11.73 -13.53
N TYR A 191 13.14 -12.51 -13.22
CA TYR A 191 13.27 -13.98 -13.13
C TYR A 191 13.45 -14.69 -14.48
N ASN A 192 13.09 -14.04 -15.59
CA ASN A 192 13.28 -14.60 -16.93
C ASN A 192 14.66 -14.27 -17.52
N GLU A 193 15.43 -13.40 -16.87
CA GLU A 193 16.81 -13.04 -17.26
C GLU A 193 17.89 -13.85 -16.51
N GLU A 194 17.53 -14.57 -15.44
CA GLU A 194 18.38 -15.51 -14.68
C GLU A 194 18.37 -16.94 -15.27
#